data_AF-A0AAV5EDI6-F1
#
_entry.id   AF-A0AAV5EDI6-F1
#
_cell.length_a   1.000
_cell.length_b   1.000
_cell.length_c   1.000
_cell.angle_alpha   90.00
_cell.angle_beta   90.00
_cell.angle_gamma   90.00
#
_symmetry.space_group_name_H-M   'P 1'
#
loop_
_entity.id
_entity.type
_entity.pdbx_description
1 polymer ?
#
loop_
_entity_poly.entity_id
_entity_poly.type
_entity_poly.pdbx_seq_one_letter_code
_entity_poly.pdbx_strand_id
1 'polypeptide(L)'
;MTPTDDEIDGIKAYTPRHRIARWPKGFKPVPIEKYDGQTSPREWLYLYSTAIRSAGDDSYVMANYLRVCLDSTVRIWLTSLPEESITSWGDLNRKLIESFRATCNRPGNHFDLTRIKQKTD
;
A
#
# COMPACT_ATOMS: atom_id res chain seq x y z
N MET A 1 -13.52 -26.84 -8.14
CA MET A 1 -14.23 -25.67 -7.61
C MET A 1 -13.60 -24.46 -8.27
N THR A 2 -14.28 -23.85 -9.23
CA THR A 2 -13.79 -22.64 -9.92
C THR A 2 -14.06 -21.44 -9.03
N PRO A 3 -13.11 -20.50 -8.85
CA PRO A 3 -13.37 -19.27 -8.12
C PRO A 3 -14.54 -18.55 -8.80
N THR A 4 -15.57 -18.16 -8.04
CA THR A 4 -16.67 -17.34 -8.55
C THR A 4 -16.14 -15.95 -8.89
N ASP A 5 -16.67 -15.28 -9.91
CA ASP A 5 -16.24 -13.93 -10.31
C ASP A 5 -16.27 -12.92 -9.15
N ASP A 6 -17.14 -13.12 -8.14
CA ASP A 6 -17.18 -12.36 -6.88
C ASP A 6 -15.89 -12.46 -6.03
N GLU A 7 -15.08 -13.50 -6.21
CA GLU A 7 -13.79 -13.69 -5.54
C GLU A 7 -12.66 -12.93 -6.26
N ILE A 8 -12.90 -12.54 -7.52
CA ILE A 8 -11.99 -11.78 -8.38
C ILE A 8 -12.35 -10.28 -8.35
N ASP A 9 -13.57 -9.93 -7.95
CA ASP A 9 -14.10 -8.56 -8.01
C ASP A 9 -13.73 -7.70 -6.80
N GLY A 10 -12.43 -7.48 -6.63
CA GLY A 10 -11.91 -6.33 -5.90
C GLY A 10 -11.60 -6.53 -4.42
N ILE A 11 -10.75 -5.63 -3.93
CA ILE A 11 -10.32 -5.59 -2.53
C ILE A 11 -11.56 -5.31 -1.67
N LYS A 12 -11.93 -6.25 -0.78
CA LYS A 12 -13.12 -6.14 0.09
C LYS A 12 -13.09 -4.93 1.03
N ALA A 13 -11.89 -4.42 1.32
CA ALA A 13 -11.71 -3.18 2.09
C ALA A 13 -12.24 -1.94 1.35
N TYR A 14 -12.38 -1.98 0.02
CA TYR A 14 -12.95 -0.90 -0.77
C TYR A 14 -14.47 -0.98 -0.84
N THR A 15 -15.12 0.18 -0.78
CA THR A 15 -16.56 0.28 -1.03
C THR A 15 -16.92 -0.05 -2.48
N PRO A 16 -18.16 -0.48 -2.79
CA PRO A 16 -18.58 -0.82 -4.16
C PRO A 16 -18.31 0.30 -5.17
N ARG A 17 -18.42 1.56 -4.75
CA ARG A 17 -18.19 2.74 -5.59
C ARG A 17 -16.75 2.87 -6.09
N HIS A 18 -15.78 2.36 -5.32
CA HIS A 18 -14.38 2.27 -5.76
C HIS A 18 -14.21 1.17 -6.81
N ARG A 19 -14.88 0.02 -6.66
CA ARG A 19 -14.75 -1.11 -7.60
C ARG A 19 -15.21 -0.76 -9.02
N ILE A 20 -16.19 0.14 -9.16
CA ILE A 20 -16.77 0.56 -10.44
C ILE A 20 -16.11 1.80 -11.09
N ALA A 21 -15.03 2.34 -10.53
CA ALA A 21 -14.40 3.56 -11.04
C ALA A 21 -13.85 3.33 -12.46
N ARG A 22 -14.20 4.22 -13.40
CA ARG A 22 -13.73 4.15 -14.79
C ARG A 22 -12.43 4.93 -14.95
N TRP A 23 -11.49 4.33 -15.67
CA TRP A 23 -10.23 5.00 -16.02
C TRP A 23 -10.48 6.19 -16.96
N PRO A 24 -9.80 7.34 -16.76
CA PRO A 24 -9.87 8.47 -17.69
C PRO A 24 -9.39 8.08 -19.08
N LYS A 25 -10.00 8.64 -20.14
CA LYS A 25 -9.52 8.44 -21.51
C LYS A 25 -8.10 8.98 -21.65
N GLY A 26 -7.18 8.13 -22.10
CA GLY A 26 -5.78 8.51 -22.31
C GLY A 26 -4.88 8.39 -21.06
N PHE A 27 -5.38 7.80 -19.96
CA PHE A 27 -4.56 7.51 -18.79
C PHE A 27 -3.38 6.62 -19.17
N LYS A 28 -2.16 7.15 -19.02
CA LYS A 28 -0.92 6.40 -19.19
C LYS A 28 -0.35 6.13 -17.80
N PRO A 29 -0.18 4.85 -17.42
CA PRO A 29 0.46 4.53 -16.15
C PRO A 29 1.87 5.12 -16.14
N VAL A 30 2.15 6.00 -15.18
CA VAL A 30 3.50 6.51 -14.95
C VAL A 30 4.30 5.37 -14.30
N PRO A 31 5.56 5.12 -14.70
CA PRO A 31 6.41 4.16 -14.02
C PRO A 31 6.72 4.69 -12.62
N ILE A 32 5.90 4.27 -11.65
CA ILE A 32 6.10 4.53 -10.22
C ILE A 32 6.64 3.24 -9.62
N GLU A 33 7.73 3.33 -8.86
CA GLU A 33 8.28 2.20 -8.13
C GLU A 33 7.25 1.64 -7.15
N LYS A 34 7.20 0.32 -7.04
CA LYS A 34 6.28 -0.33 -6.11
C LYS A 34 6.65 0.03 -4.69
N TYR A 35 5.65 0.34 -3.87
CA TYR A 35 5.85 0.53 -2.45
C TYR A 35 6.10 -0.82 -1.77
N ASP A 36 7.28 -0.95 -1.17
CA ASP A 36 7.76 -2.15 -0.49
C ASP A 36 7.48 -2.16 1.03
N GLY A 37 6.99 -1.04 1.57
CA GLY A 37 6.74 -0.88 3.00
C GLY A 37 7.99 -0.53 3.82
N GLN A 38 9.15 -0.33 3.18
CA GLN A 38 10.41 0.07 3.83
C GLN A 38 10.67 1.57 3.67
N THR A 39 10.37 2.11 2.49
CA THR A 39 10.48 3.56 2.21
C THR A 39 9.46 4.36 3.01
N SER A 40 9.71 5.66 3.22
CA SER A 40 8.78 6.52 3.95
C SER A 40 7.41 6.55 3.27
N PRO A 41 6.31 6.12 3.95
CA PRO A 41 4.98 6.07 3.33
C PRO A 41 4.50 7.45 2.90
N ARG A 42 4.90 8.51 3.63
CA ARG A 42 4.53 9.89 3.30
C ARG A 42 5.20 10.38 2.02
N GLU A 43 6.50 10.09 1.87
CA GLU A 43 7.27 10.51 0.71
C GLU A 43 6.84 9.75 -0.54
N TRP A 44 6.65 8.44 -0.42
CA TRP A 44 6.16 7.62 -1.51
C TRP A 44 4.75 8.05 -1.96
N LEU A 45 3.82 8.28 -1.01
CA LEU A 45 2.46 8.78 -1.33
C LEU A 45 2.48 10.15 -1.99
N TYR A 46 3.43 11.02 -1.61
CA TYR A 46 3.59 12.33 -2.25
C TYR A 46 3.99 12.18 -3.72
N LEU A 47 5.03 11.39 -4.02
CA LEU A 47 5.46 11.12 -5.39
C LEU A 47 4.35 10.44 -6.21
N TYR A 48 3.71 9.44 -5.62
CA TYR A 48 2.57 8.75 -6.21
C TYR A 48 1.45 9.72 -6.58
N SER A 49 0.98 10.52 -5.62
CA SER A 49 -0.15 11.43 -5.85
C SER A 49 0.17 12.51 -6.88
N THR A 50 1.42 12.98 -6.93
CA THR A 50 1.89 13.96 -7.90
C THR A 50 1.89 13.36 -9.32
N ALA A 51 2.42 12.14 -9.47
CA ALA A 51 2.44 11.43 -10.74
C ALA A 51 1.02 11.15 -11.26
N ILE A 52 0.10 10.68 -10.40
CA ILE A 52 -1.26 10.34 -10.82
C ILE A 52 -2.13 11.57 -11.07
N ARG A 53 -1.99 12.64 -10.28
CA ARG A 53 -2.73 13.89 -10.54
C ARG A 53 -2.42 14.50 -11.90
N SER A 54 -1.19 14.31 -12.40
CA SER A 54 -0.83 14.73 -13.76
C SER A 54 -1.63 14.02 -14.86
N ALA A 55 -2.18 12.84 -14.56
CA ALA A 55 -3.00 12.03 -15.46
C ALA A 55 -4.52 12.15 -15.21
N GLY A 56 -4.94 12.88 -14.16
CA GLY A 56 -6.35 13.15 -13.81
C GLY A 56 -6.58 13.25 -12.29
N ASP A 57 -7.64 13.97 -11.88
CA ASP A 57 -7.95 14.26 -10.47
C ASP A 57 -9.12 13.42 -9.93
N ASP A 58 -9.15 12.12 -10.23
CA ASP A 58 -10.16 11.21 -9.67
C ASP A 58 -9.57 10.40 -8.51
N SER A 59 -10.00 10.73 -7.29
CA SER A 59 -9.60 10.05 -6.06
C SER A 59 -9.90 8.54 -6.04
N TYR A 60 -10.93 8.07 -6.74
CA TYR A 60 -11.24 6.64 -6.88
C TYR A 60 -10.24 5.96 -7.82
N VAL A 61 -9.82 6.65 -8.87
CA VAL A 61 -8.76 6.20 -9.79
C VAL A 61 -7.42 6.11 -9.04
N MET A 62 -7.11 7.10 -8.19
CA MET A 62 -5.92 7.07 -7.33
C MET A 62 -5.93 5.89 -6.36
N ALA A 63 -7.04 5.59 -5.70
CA ALA A 63 -7.13 4.42 -4.80
C ALA A 63 -6.99 3.10 -5.57
N ASN A 64 -7.58 3.00 -6.77
CA ASN A 64 -7.51 1.80 -7.61
C ASN A 64 -6.16 1.59 -8.28
N TYR A 65 -5.39 2.64 -8.57
CA TYR A 65 -4.07 2.47 -9.14
C TYR A 65 -3.03 2.17 -8.05
N LEU A 66 -3.23 2.65 -6.82
CA LEU A 66 -2.31 2.43 -5.71
C LEU A 66 -2.08 0.94 -5.47
N ARG A 67 -3.14 0.11 -5.48
CA ARG A 67 -3.03 -1.36 -5.34
C ARG A 67 -2.10 -2.03 -6.36
N VAL A 68 -1.97 -1.45 -7.56
CA VAL A 68 -1.06 -1.96 -8.60
C VAL A 68 0.40 -1.61 -8.28
N CYS A 69 0.59 -0.44 -7.67
CA CYS A 69 1.87 0.10 -7.22
C CYS A 69 2.28 -0.38 -5.82
N LEU A 70 1.60 -1.39 -5.24
CA LEU A 70 2.03 -2.02 -3.99
C LEU A 70 2.80 -3.30 -4.27
N ASP A 71 3.83 -3.58 -3.46
CA ASP A 71 4.49 -4.88 -3.44
C ASP A 71 3.59 -5.98 -2.83
N SER A 72 3.96 -7.25 -2.96
CA SER A 72 3.19 -8.40 -2.46
C SER A 72 2.91 -8.28 -0.95
N THR A 73 3.91 -7.89 -0.15
CA THR A 73 3.77 -7.76 1.30
C THR A 73 2.75 -6.70 1.70
N VAL A 74 2.78 -5.54 1.03
CA VAL A 74 1.84 -4.44 1.32
C VAL A 74 0.43 -4.76 0.80
N ARG A 75 0.32 -5.53 -0.29
CA ARG A 75 -0.99 -6.02 -0.78
C ARG A 75 -1.65 -6.97 0.20
N ILE A 76 -0.90 -7.86 0.85
CA ILE A 76 -1.42 -8.75 1.89
C ILE A 76 -2.02 -7.92 3.05
N TRP A 77 -1.30 -6.87 3.49
CA TRP A 77 -1.83 -5.93 4.48
C TRP A 77 -3.13 -5.29 4.01
N LEU A 78 -3.18 -4.78 2.78
CA LEU A 78 -4.36 -4.11 2.23
C LEU A 78 -5.59 -5.05 2.19
N THR A 79 -5.38 -6.34 1.88
CA THR A 79 -6.44 -7.37 1.91
C THR A 79 -6.83 -7.82 3.31
N SER A 80 -5.99 -7.59 4.33
CA SER A 80 -6.25 -7.94 5.73
C SER A 80 -7.08 -6.90 6.48
N LEU A 81 -7.31 -5.74 5.88
CA LEU A 81 -8.10 -4.68 6.49
C LEU A 81 -9.59 -5.08 6.58
N PRO A 82 -10.33 -4.59 7.60
CA PRO A 82 -11.75 -4.83 7.71
C PRO A 82 -12.51 -4.36 6.47
N GLU A 83 -13.59 -5.06 6.13
CA GLU A 83 -14.47 -4.72 5.01
C GLU A 83 -14.98 -3.28 5.14
N GLU A 84 -15.06 -2.57 4.02
CA GLU A 84 -15.51 -1.18 3.92
C GLU A 84 -14.76 -0.16 4.81
N SER A 85 -13.61 -0.53 5.37
CA SER A 85 -12.83 0.37 6.23
C SER A 85 -12.12 1.50 5.48
N ILE A 86 -12.10 1.46 4.15
CA ILE A 86 -11.53 2.48 3.27
C ILE A 86 -12.67 3.12 2.48
N THR A 87 -13.19 4.23 3.00
CA THR A 87 -14.32 4.96 2.40
C THR A 87 -13.86 6.14 1.54
N SER A 88 -12.61 6.58 1.70
CA SER A 88 -12.01 7.68 0.94
C SER A 88 -10.51 7.47 0.68
N TRP A 89 -9.97 8.19 -0.31
CA TRP A 89 -8.52 8.31 -0.54
C TRP A 89 -7.76 8.77 0.73
N GLY A 90 -8.37 9.67 1.51
CA GLY A 90 -7.80 10.14 2.78
C GLY A 90 -7.65 9.02 3.81
N ASP A 91 -8.63 8.12 3.91
CA ASP A 91 -8.59 6.99 4.85
C ASP A 91 -7.56 5.95 4.43
N LEU A 92 -7.43 5.68 3.13
CA LEU A 92 -6.39 4.81 2.58
C LEU A 92 -4.99 5.33 2.96
N ASN A 93 -4.73 6.61 2.71
CA ASN A 93 -3.45 7.24 3.03
C ASN A 93 -3.15 7.19 4.52
N ARG A 94 -4.15 7.51 5.37
CA ARG A 94 -4.00 7.49 6.83
C ARG A 94 -3.61 6.10 7.31
N LYS A 95 -4.36 5.07 6.90
CA LYS A 95 -4.10 3.68 7.29
C LYS A 95 -2.73 3.19 6.81
N LEU A 96 -2.34 3.54 5.58
CA LEU A 96 -1.03 3.16 5.04
C LEU A 96 0.11 3.81 5.82
N ILE A 97 0.00 5.11 6.12
CA ILE A 97 1.00 5.82 6.94
C ILE A 97 1.04 5.22 8.35
N GLU A 98 -0.10 5.01 9.00
CA GLU A 98 -0.15 4.46 10.36
C GLU A 98 0.44 3.04 10.46
N SER A 99 0.21 2.21 9.45
CA SER A 99 0.67 0.82 9.44
C SER A 99 2.16 0.70 9.18
N PHE A 100 2.71 1.57 8.32
CA PHE A 100 4.11 1.47 7.89
C PHE A 100 5.05 2.54 8.50
N ARG A 101 4.54 3.48 9.31
CA ARG A 101 5.40 4.46 10.02
C ARG A 101 6.42 3.80 10.95
N ALA A 102 6.07 2.64 11.53
CA ALA A 102 6.90 1.95 12.51
C ALA A 102 7.97 1.06 11.86
N THR A 103 7.69 0.53 10.67
CA THR A 103 8.63 -0.28 9.88
C THR A 103 9.77 0.57 9.33
N CYS A 104 9.51 1.83 8.95
CA CYS A 104 10.56 2.77 8.51
C CYS A 104 11.45 3.27 9.66
N ASN A 105 10.96 3.22 10.91
CA ASN A 105 11.62 3.77 12.09
C ASN A 105 12.25 2.71 12.99
N ARG A 106 12.42 1.47 12.53
CA ARG A 106 13.25 0.51 13.27
C ARG A 106 14.70 0.77 12.88
N PRO A 107 15.52 1.45 13.71
CA PRO A 107 16.95 1.21 13.63
C PRO A 107 17.12 -0.29 13.81
N GLY A 108 17.87 -0.91 12.92
CA GLY A 108 18.23 -2.31 13.08
C GLY A 108 18.92 -2.44 14.43
N ASN A 109 18.19 -2.92 15.45
CA ASN A 109 18.81 -3.61 16.55
C ASN A 109 19.28 -4.93 15.97
N HIS A 110 20.44 -4.81 15.34
CA HIS A 110 21.58 -5.67 15.47
C HIS A 110 21.30 -6.74 16.52
N PHE A 111 21.38 -7.98 16.06
CA PHE A 111 21.84 -9.08 16.88
C PHE A 111 22.95 -8.58 17.81
N ASP A 112 22.60 -8.18 19.03
CA ASP A 112 23.55 -8.15 20.12
C ASP A 112 23.65 -9.59 20.58
N LEU A 113 24.30 -10.38 19.71
CA LEU A 113 24.90 -11.65 20.07
C LEU A 113 25.97 -11.31 21.10
N THR A 114 25.56 -11.11 22.35
CA THR A 114 26.43 -11.29 23.50
C THR A 114 26.68 -12.79 23.68
N ARG A 115 27.25 -13.38 22.63
CA ARG A 115 27.91 -14.68 22.63
C ARG A 115 29.42 -14.46 22.51
N ILE A 116 29.96 -13.58 23.36
CA ILE A 116 31.37 -13.62 23.69
C ILE A 116 31.51 -14.63 24.83
N LYS A 117 31.88 -15.86 24.47
CA LYS A 117 32.54 -16.77 25.40
C LYS A 117 34.01 -16.35 25.50
N GLN A 118 34.49 -16.06 26.71
CA GLN A 118 35.90 -16.17 27.14
C GLN A 118 35.96 -15.74 28.61
N LYS A 119 36.77 -16.33 29.49
CA LYS A 119 37.60 -17.55 29.51
C LYS A 119 37.86 -17.79 31.01
N THR A 120 37.90 -19.04 31.43
CA THR A 120 38.28 -19.46 32.78
C THR A 120 39.63 -18.86 33.18
N ASP A 121 39.71 -18.34 34.40
CA ASP A 121 40.88 -18.45 35.27
C ASP A 121 40.41 -19.08 36.58
#